data_AF-A0A8H5HP56-F1
#
_entry.id   AF-A0A8H5HP56-F1
#
_cell.length_a   1.000
_cell.length_b   1.000
_cell.length_c   1.000
_cell.angle_alpha   90.00
_cell.angle_beta   90.00
_cell.angle_gamma   90.00
#
_symmetry.space_group_name_H-M   'P 1'
#
loop_
_entity.id
_entity.type
_entity.pdbx_description
1 polymer ?
#
loop_
_entity_poly.entity_id
_entity_poly.type
_entity_poly.pdbx_seq_one_letter_code
_entity_poly.pdbx_strand_id
1 'polypeptide(L)'
;MRPFDLQKRPLVLLYPNQNLRFLYFKPSLPSSTFHFPSTSLFCLIRMASFIIRAILAGSAGNDVNLIIGDQVLFSIGFFGLLYSAYTLVLDRELVSDYTPSAGIVSRIIRRRRLYRLTLLVAVVIGSVGISEANTNDPSAVSVGQGLHQASTIIFLVLVVLLAYQTLILAKAELRGGGYKHAKGSFGAKFGIYVLLVIALLLVVREVFAVATTNDLATANKEHFWYPFVALPEILAVMLYSIPDLVPMRSELPKSRFC
;
A
#
# COMPACT_ATOMS: atom_id res chain seq x y z
N MET A 1 45.20 -5.29 58.68
CA MET A 1 45.77 -5.18 57.32
C MET A 1 44.89 -5.95 56.34
N ARG A 2 44.02 -5.25 55.62
CA ARG A 2 43.35 -5.71 54.40
C ARG A 2 43.27 -4.51 53.44
N PRO A 3 43.56 -4.71 52.15
CA PRO A 3 43.93 -3.63 51.25
C PRO A 3 42.73 -2.80 50.81
N PHE A 4 42.99 -1.49 50.73
CA PHE A 4 42.24 -0.51 49.93
C PHE A 4 42.23 -0.97 48.47
N ASP A 5 41.06 -0.97 47.85
CA ASP A 5 41.00 -0.88 46.39
C ASP A 5 40.11 0.26 45.94
N LEU A 6 40.71 1.03 45.02
CA LEU A 6 40.34 2.36 44.64
C LEU A 6 39.07 2.39 43.79
N GLN A 7 38.12 3.15 44.31
CA GLN A 7 36.98 3.73 43.61
C GLN A 7 37.44 4.54 42.38
N LYS A 8 37.43 3.91 41.20
CA LYS A 8 37.55 4.60 39.92
C LYS A 8 36.21 5.17 39.50
N ARG A 9 35.98 6.45 39.79
CA ARG A 9 35.06 7.30 39.01
C ARG A 9 35.87 7.98 37.90
N PRO A 10 35.38 7.97 36.66
CA PRO A 10 35.63 9.07 35.74
C PRO A 10 34.29 9.75 35.40
N LEU A 11 34.16 11.00 35.81
CA LEU A 11 34.12 12.17 34.92
C LEU A 11 32.73 12.49 34.40
N VAL A 12 32.04 13.28 35.22
CA VAL A 12 30.98 14.21 34.82
C VAL A 12 31.62 15.20 33.83
N LEU A 13 31.28 15.09 32.54
CA LEU A 13 31.49 16.16 31.58
C LEU A 13 30.22 17.00 31.52
N LEU A 14 30.38 18.23 32.01
CA LEU A 14 29.48 19.36 31.87
C LEU A 14 29.12 19.58 30.39
N TYR A 15 27.82 19.73 30.15
CA TYR A 15 27.24 20.26 28.92
C TYR A 15 27.75 21.68 28.65
N PRO A 16 28.09 21.99 27.38
CA PRO A 16 27.65 23.28 26.83
C PRO A 16 27.23 23.11 25.36
N ASN A 17 25.91 23.14 25.10
CA ASN A 17 25.30 23.93 24.02
C ASN A 17 23.84 23.52 23.80
N GLN A 18 22.94 24.46 24.12
CA GLN A 18 21.49 24.34 23.97
C GLN A 18 20.97 24.70 22.56
N ASN A 19 21.80 24.74 21.52
CA ASN A 19 21.39 25.25 20.20
C ASN A 19 21.62 24.26 19.05
N LEU A 20 21.02 23.06 19.12
CA LEU A 20 20.96 22.12 17.99
C LEU A 20 19.79 21.13 18.10
N ARG A 21 18.61 21.63 18.52
CA ARG A 21 17.38 20.83 18.68
C ARG A 21 16.61 20.54 17.37
N PHE A 22 17.16 20.84 16.19
CA PHE A 22 16.43 20.67 14.92
C PHE A 22 17.02 19.65 13.93
N LEU A 23 18.15 19.01 14.22
CA LEU A 23 18.84 18.19 13.21
C LEU A 23 19.40 16.85 13.69
N TYR A 24 18.81 16.30 14.75
CA TYR A 24 18.93 14.87 15.02
C TYR A 24 17.55 14.23 14.92
N PHE A 25 17.07 14.13 13.67
CA PHE A 25 16.24 12.99 13.25
C PHE A 25 17.15 11.76 13.36
N LYS A 26 17.40 11.31 14.59
CA LYS A 26 17.95 9.98 14.84
C LYS A 26 16.99 9.04 14.13
N PRO A 27 17.43 8.30 13.10
CA PRO A 27 16.69 7.14 12.69
C PRO A 27 16.86 6.17 13.86
N SER A 28 15.94 6.21 14.81
CA SER A 28 15.58 5.02 15.57
C SER A 28 14.94 4.09 14.56
N LEU A 29 15.78 3.47 13.73
CA LEU A 29 15.47 2.31 12.94
C LEU A 29 15.88 1.12 13.81
N PRO A 30 14.99 0.62 14.69
CA PRO A 30 15.11 -0.77 15.07
C PRO A 30 14.93 -1.56 13.78
N SER A 31 15.99 -2.30 13.46
CA SER A 31 16.11 -3.29 12.40
C SER A 31 14.78 -3.93 11.97
N SER A 32 14.56 -3.98 10.64
CA SER A 32 13.63 -4.88 9.93
C SER A 32 12.24 -4.33 9.58
N THR A 33 12.18 -3.31 8.73
CA THR A 33 10.96 -2.89 8.03
C THR A 33 11.19 -2.81 6.52
N PHE A 34 10.87 -3.90 5.82
CA PHE A 34 10.88 -3.99 4.36
C PHE A 34 9.80 -3.10 3.67
N HIS A 35 9.02 -2.32 4.45
CA HIS A 35 7.93 -1.46 3.96
C HIS A 35 8.35 -0.03 3.59
N PHE A 36 9.52 0.43 4.03
CA PHE A 36 10.06 1.72 3.63
C PHE A 36 10.36 1.82 2.12
N PRO A 37 11.00 0.83 1.46
CA PRO A 37 11.32 0.95 0.04
C PRO A 37 10.09 0.97 -0.87
N SER A 38 9.04 0.19 -0.56
CA SER A 38 7.82 0.15 -1.39
C SER A 38 7.03 1.47 -1.33
N THR A 39 6.96 2.10 -0.16
CA THR A 39 6.27 3.38 0.03
C THR A 39 7.03 4.53 -0.61
N SER A 40 8.37 4.55 -0.47
CA SER A 40 9.22 5.54 -1.15
C SER A 40 9.14 5.41 -2.67
N LEU A 41 9.17 4.18 -3.20
CA LEU A 41 9.01 3.92 -4.63
C LEU A 41 7.63 4.36 -5.14
N PHE A 42 6.57 4.12 -4.37
CA PHE A 42 5.24 4.63 -4.67
C PHE A 42 5.22 6.16 -4.76
N CYS A 43 5.81 6.86 -3.79
CA CYS A 43 5.87 8.33 -3.80
C CYS A 43 6.62 8.85 -5.03
N LEU A 44 7.72 8.22 -5.43
CA LEU A 44 8.47 8.58 -6.64
C LEU A 44 7.64 8.40 -7.91
N ILE A 45 6.98 7.24 -8.07
CA ILE A 45 6.09 6.97 -9.20
C ILE A 45 4.97 8.00 -9.26
N ARG A 46 4.45 8.42 -8.10
CA ARG A 46 3.39 9.43 -8.04
C ARG A 46 3.84 10.83 -8.38
N MET A 47 5.00 11.24 -7.90
CA MET A 47 5.57 12.52 -8.33
C MET A 47 5.78 12.52 -9.85
N ALA A 48 6.34 11.45 -10.41
CA ALA A 48 6.53 11.34 -11.86
C ALA A 48 5.21 11.45 -12.63
N SER A 49 4.16 10.75 -12.17
CA SER A 49 2.84 10.82 -12.79
C SER A 49 2.19 12.20 -12.67
N PHE A 50 2.26 12.87 -11.51
CA PHE A 50 1.77 14.26 -11.39
C PHE A 50 2.52 15.24 -12.30
N ILE A 51 3.84 15.04 -12.48
CA ILE A 51 4.63 15.83 -13.42
C ILE A 51 4.15 15.59 -14.86
N ILE A 52 3.97 14.34 -15.27
CA ILE A 52 3.46 14.01 -16.61
C ILE A 52 2.07 14.63 -16.83
N ARG A 53 1.19 14.55 -15.82
CA ARG A 53 -0.16 15.11 -15.90
C ARG A 53 -0.16 16.64 -15.98
N ALA A 54 0.75 17.31 -15.29
CA ALA A 54 0.96 18.75 -15.42
C ALA A 54 1.48 19.14 -16.82
N ILE A 55 2.37 18.33 -17.41
CA ILE A 55 2.84 18.54 -18.79
C ILE A 55 1.70 18.33 -19.79
N LEU A 56 0.86 17.30 -19.61
CA LEU A 56 -0.31 17.04 -20.46
C LEU A 56 -1.32 18.19 -20.43
N ALA A 57 -1.56 18.78 -19.26
CA ALA A 57 -2.43 19.96 -19.12
C ALA A 57 -1.87 21.18 -19.91
N GLY A 58 -0.55 21.32 -19.99
CA GLY A 58 0.12 22.35 -20.80
C GLY A 58 0.17 22.05 -22.31
N SER A 59 0.21 20.77 -22.70
CA SER A 59 0.30 20.30 -24.10
C SER A 59 -1.08 20.13 -24.79
N ALA A 60 -2.16 20.56 -24.14
CA ALA A 60 -3.54 20.33 -24.59
C ALA A 60 -3.89 18.84 -24.88
N GLY A 61 -3.15 17.89 -24.30
CA GLY A 61 -3.42 16.46 -24.39
C GLY A 61 -3.12 15.78 -25.74
N ASN A 62 -2.35 16.40 -26.63
CA ASN A 62 -2.08 15.82 -27.97
C ASN A 62 -1.12 14.61 -27.96
N ASP A 63 -0.38 14.42 -26.86
CA ASP A 63 0.64 13.37 -26.76
C ASP A 63 0.05 12.07 -26.17
N VAL A 64 -0.51 11.22 -27.05
CA VAL A 64 -1.08 9.91 -26.69
C VAL A 64 -0.09 9.04 -25.90
N ASN A 65 1.20 9.09 -26.26
CA ASN A 65 2.25 8.35 -25.55
C ASN A 65 2.41 8.78 -24.09
N LEU A 66 2.22 10.06 -23.77
CA LEU A 66 2.25 10.55 -22.39
C LEU A 66 1.01 10.08 -21.61
N ILE A 67 -0.15 10.03 -22.26
CA ILE A 67 -1.39 9.53 -21.64
C ILE A 67 -1.24 8.04 -21.28
N ILE A 68 -0.71 7.23 -22.20
CA ILE A 68 -0.42 5.81 -21.95
C ILE A 68 0.58 5.67 -20.80
N GLY A 69 1.66 6.46 -20.81
CA GLY A 69 2.68 6.48 -19.77
C GLY A 69 2.10 6.80 -18.38
N ASP A 70 1.22 7.80 -18.30
CA ASP A 70 0.53 8.16 -17.05
C ASP A 70 -0.34 7.01 -16.52
N GLN A 71 -1.13 6.37 -17.38
CA GLN A 71 -2.00 5.25 -16.99
C GLN A 71 -1.21 4.01 -16.51
N VAL A 72 -0.09 3.70 -17.18
CA VAL A 72 0.80 2.59 -16.79
C VAL A 72 1.46 2.88 -15.45
N LEU A 73 2.00 4.10 -15.26
CA LEU A 73 2.58 4.51 -13.98
C LEU A 73 1.55 4.45 -12.85
N PHE A 74 0.31 4.87 -13.12
CA PHE A 74 -0.78 4.76 -12.16
C PHE A 74 -1.08 3.32 -11.75
N SER A 75 -1.12 2.41 -12.73
CA SER A 75 -1.37 0.98 -12.51
C SER A 75 -0.26 0.32 -11.68
N ILE A 76 1.00 0.64 -11.97
CA ILE A 76 2.16 0.16 -11.21
C ILE A 76 2.16 0.72 -9.78
N GLY A 77 1.82 2.01 -9.61
CA GLY A 77 1.69 2.63 -8.30
C GLY A 77 0.60 1.93 -7.46
N PHE A 78 -0.56 1.70 -8.05
CA PHE A 78 -1.67 1.02 -7.37
C PHE A 78 -1.32 -0.42 -6.98
N PHE A 79 -0.61 -1.16 -7.84
CA PHE A 79 -0.06 -2.48 -7.53
C PHE A 79 0.76 -2.47 -6.24
N GLY A 80 1.65 -1.48 -6.07
CA GLY A 80 2.47 -1.34 -4.87
C GLY A 80 1.64 -1.10 -3.61
N LEU A 81 0.63 -0.23 -3.69
CA LEU A 81 -0.27 0.04 -2.57
C LEU A 81 -1.09 -1.17 -2.18
N LEU A 82 -1.70 -1.84 -3.16
CA LEU A 82 -2.58 -2.97 -2.94
C LEU A 82 -1.81 -4.17 -2.37
N TYR A 83 -0.60 -4.42 -2.89
CA TYR A 83 0.29 -5.44 -2.35
C TYR A 83 0.73 -5.12 -0.92
N SER A 84 1.08 -3.86 -0.63
CA SER A 84 1.44 -3.43 0.73
C SER A 84 0.28 -3.62 1.71
N ALA A 85 -0.92 -3.17 1.33
CA ALA A 85 -2.16 -3.34 2.11
C ALA A 85 -2.37 -4.80 2.50
N TYR A 86 -2.29 -5.68 1.49
CA TYR A 86 -2.48 -7.10 1.63
C TYR A 86 -1.44 -7.74 2.55
N THR A 87 -0.17 -7.41 2.38
CA THR A 87 0.88 -7.93 3.27
C THR A 87 0.67 -7.51 4.71
N LEU A 88 0.21 -6.27 4.94
CA LEU A 88 -0.04 -5.75 6.28
C LEU A 88 -1.22 -6.46 6.96
N VAL A 89 -2.32 -6.67 6.24
CA VAL A 89 -3.48 -7.43 6.73
C VAL A 89 -3.07 -8.85 7.11
N LEU A 90 -2.28 -9.53 6.28
CA LEU A 90 -1.77 -10.87 6.58
C LEU A 90 -0.78 -10.90 7.75
N ASP A 91 0.13 -9.93 7.83
CA ASP A 91 1.10 -9.85 8.93
C ASP A 91 0.38 -9.63 10.26
N ARG A 92 -0.67 -8.79 10.26
CA ARG A 92 -1.52 -8.59 11.46
C ARG A 92 -2.36 -9.83 11.79
N GLU A 93 -2.89 -10.53 10.79
CA GLU A 93 -3.59 -11.81 10.99
C GLU A 93 -2.69 -12.87 11.65
N LEU A 94 -1.39 -12.89 11.34
CA LEU A 94 -0.42 -13.84 11.90
C LEU A 94 -0.11 -13.58 13.38
N VAL A 95 -0.18 -12.32 13.83
CA VAL A 95 0.08 -11.97 15.24
C VAL A 95 -1.20 -11.95 16.08
N SER A 96 -2.37 -11.79 15.45
CA SER A 96 -3.63 -12.01 16.13
C SER A 96 -3.80 -13.49 16.48
N ASP A 97 -4.22 -13.81 17.71
CA ASP A 97 -4.59 -15.17 18.17
C ASP A 97 -5.85 -15.73 17.45
N TYR A 98 -6.20 -15.17 16.30
CA TYR A 98 -7.38 -15.55 15.53
C TYR A 98 -7.14 -16.87 14.82
N THR A 99 -7.99 -17.86 15.13
CA THR A 99 -8.06 -19.10 14.36
C THR A 99 -8.82 -18.81 13.06
N PRO A 100 -8.17 -18.88 11.89
CA PRO A 100 -8.83 -18.50 10.65
C PRO A 100 -9.99 -19.45 10.36
N SER A 101 -11.11 -18.89 9.88
CA SER A 101 -12.21 -19.70 9.35
C SER A 101 -11.67 -20.62 8.24
N ALA A 102 -12.04 -21.91 8.26
CA ALA A 102 -11.56 -22.94 7.34
C ALA A 102 -12.06 -22.81 5.88
N GLY A 103 -12.56 -21.63 5.48
CA GLY A 103 -13.08 -21.39 4.14
C GLY A 103 -12.00 -21.50 3.06
N ILE A 104 -12.36 -22.13 1.93
CA ILE A 104 -11.48 -22.32 0.76
C ILE A 104 -10.93 -20.98 0.27
N VAL A 105 -11.77 -19.95 0.21
CA VAL A 105 -11.40 -18.59 -0.20
C VAL A 105 -10.30 -18.01 0.69
N SER A 106 -10.42 -18.15 2.01
CA SER A 106 -9.40 -17.70 2.96
C SER A 106 -8.06 -18.43 2.73
N ARG A 107 -8.10 -19.74 2.50
CA ARG A 107 -6.90 -20.55 2.24
C ARG A 107 -6.18 -20.15 0.94
N ILE A 108 -6.92 -19.82 -0.11
CA ILE A 108 -6.36 -19.35 -1.40
C ILE A 108 -5.70 -18.00 -1.20
N ILE A 109 -6.41 -17.05 -0.58
CA ILE A 109 -5.90 -15.69 -0.42
C ILE A 109 -4.69 -15.66 0.50
N ARG A 110 -4.58 -16.56 1.49
CA ARG A 110 -3.39 -16.61 2.38
C ARG A 110 -2.08 -16.95 1.65
N ARG A 111 -2.13 -17.47 0.43
CA ARG A 111 -0.93 -17.77 -0.37
C ARG A 111 -0.39 -16.48 -1.00
N ARG A 112 0.58 -15.84 -0.31
CA ARG A 112 1.29 -14.63 -0.77
C ARG A 112 1.76 -14.67 -2.23
N ARG A 113 2.24 -15.84 -2.70
CA ARG A 113 2.71 -16.01 -4.07
C ARG A 113 1.59 -15.87 -5.10
N LEU A 114 0.40 -16.43 -4.83
CA LEU A 114 -0.73 -16.36 -5.77
C LEU A 114 -1.22 -14.92 -5.90
N TYR A 115 -1.46 -14.22 -4.79
CA TYR A 115 -1.90 -12.83 -4.81
C TYR A 115 -0.93 -11.92 -5.58
N ARG A 116 0.39 -12.08 -5.34
CA ARG A 116 1.43 -11.32 -6.06
C ARG A 116 1.47 -11.64 -7.55
N LEU A 117 1.34 -12.91 -7.93
CA LEU A 117 1.33 -13.31 -9.34
C LEU A 117 0.09 -12.77 -10.06
N THR A 118 -1.09 -12.88 -9.44
CA THR A 118 -2.34 -12.33 -10.01
C THR A 118 -2.25 -10.82 -10.18
N LEU A 119 -1.70 -10.11 -9.19
CA LEU A 119 -1.45 -8.67 -9.30
C LEU A 119 -0.50 -8.32 -10.45
N LEU A 120 0.61 -9.06 -10.60
CA LEU A 120 1.57 -8.82 -11.68
C LEU A 120 0.93 -9.05 -13.05
N VAL A 121 0.20 -10.16 -13.19
CA VAL A 121 -0.54 -10.48 -14.42
C VAL A 121 -1.55 -9.38 -14.74
N ALA A 122 -2.29 -8.88 -13.75
CA ALA A 122 -3.23 -7.78 -13.94
C ALA A 122 -2.53 -6.51 -14.47
N VAL A 123 -1.40 -6.10 -13.88
CA VAL A 123 -0.63 -4.93 -14.35
C VAL A 123 -0.15 -5.12 -15.80
N VAL A 124 0.40 -6.30 -16.13
CA VAL A 124 0.90 -6.57 -17.48
C VAL A 124 -0.23 -6.56 -18.50
N ILE A 125 -1.33 -7.25 -18.22
CA ILE A 125 -2.52 -7.27 -19.10
C ILE A 125 -3.08 -5.86 -19.27
N GLY A 126 -3.18 -5.09 -18.17
CA GLY A 126 -3.69 -3.72 -18.21
C GLY A 126 -2.82 -2.79 -19.05
N SER A 127 -1.50 -2.90 -18.90
CA SER A 127 -0.52 -2.09 -19.66
C SER A 127 -0.55 -2.43 -21.15
N VAL A 128 -0.60 -3.72 -21.50
CA VAL A 128 -0.74 -4.17 -22.89
C VAL A 128 -2.09 -3.71 -23.46
N GLY A 129 -3.18 -3.84 -22.70
CA GLY A 129 -4.51 -3.41 -23.11
C GLY A 129 -4.59 -1.92 -23.45
N ILE A 130 -3.96 -1.06 -22.64
CA ILE A 130 -3.88 0.38 -22.91
C ILE A 130 -3.08 0.66 -24.19
N SER A 131 -1.94 0.02 -24.37
CA SER A 131 -1.11 0.21 -25.57
C SER A 131 -1.86 -0.19 -26.85
N GLU A 132 -2.50 -1.35 -26.85
CA GLU A 132 -3.28 -1.86 -28.00
C GLU A 132 -4.52 -0.99 -28.29
N ALA A 133 -5.17 -0.47 -27.25
CA ALA A 133 -6.34 0.40 -27.37
C ALA A 133 -6.05 1.76 -28.05
N ASN A 134 -4.78 2.14 -28.18
CA ASN A 134 -4.34 3.40 -28.78
C ASN A 134 -3.60 3.20 -30.13
N THR A 135 -3.71 2.01 -30.73
CA THR A 135 -3.19 1.73 -32.07
C THR A 135 -4.14 2.22 -33.16
N ASN A 136 -3.65 2.32 -34.41
CA ASN A 136 -4.48 2.71 -35.56
C ASN A 136 -5.35 1.57 -36.11
N ASP A 137 -5.13 0.34 -35.65
CA ASP A 137 -5.80 -0.85 -36.15
C ASP A 137 -7.09 -1.12 -35.39
N PRO A 138 -8.28 -1.06 -36.03
CA PRO A 138 -9.56 -1.14 -35.33
C PRO A 138 -9.80 -2.49 -34.63
N SER A 139 -9.24 -3.58 -35.16
CA SER A 139 -9.28 -4.89 -34.50
C SER A 139 -8.47 -4.91 -33.21
N ALA A 140 -7.26 -4.32 -33.23
CA ALA A 140 -6.39 -4.22 -32.06
C ALA A 140 -7.00 -3.32 -30.98
N VAL A 141 -7.65 -2.23 -31.37
CA VAL A 141 -8.35 -1.32 -30.45
C VAL A 141 -9.42 -2.05 -29.64
N SER A 142 -10.28 -2.85 -30.29
CA SER A 142 -11.35 -3.58 -29.59
C SER A 142 -10.80 -4.62 -28.61
N VAL A 143 -9.71 -5.30 -28.99
CA VAL A 143 -9.03 -6.28 -28.13
C VAL A 143 -8.34 -5.58 -26.96
N GLY A 144 -7.68 -4.45 -27.20
CA GLY A 144 -7.02 -3.64 -26.18
C GLY A 144 -7.99 -3.12 -25.13
N GLN A 145 -9.16 -2.61 -25.54
CA GLN A 145 -10.23 -2.19 -24.64
C GLN A 145 -10.72 -3.37 -23.77
N GLY A 146 -10.94 -4.54 -24.36
CA GLY A 146 -11.34 -5.74 -23.63
C GLY A 146 -10.29 -6.19 -22.61
N LEU A 147 -9.00 -6.17 -22.98
CA LEU A 147 -7.88 -6.50 -22.09
C LEU A 147 -7.76 -5.51 -20.93
N HIS A 148 -7.88 -4.21 -21.22
CA HIS A 148 -7.87 -3.16 -20.20
C HIS A 148 -9.02 -3.35 -19.21
N GLN A 149 -10.24 -3.57 -19.71
CA GLN A 149 -11.41 -3.81 -18.88
C GLN A 149 -11.27 -5.08 -18.03
N ALA A 150 -10.76 -6.16 -18.60
CA ALA A 150 -10.50 -7.40 -17.87
C ALA A 150 -9.50 -7.17 -16.73
N SER A 151 -8.43 -6.41 -16.97
CA SER A 151 -7.45 -6.05 -15.93
C SER A 151 -8.09 -5.26 -14.79
N THR A 152 -8.90 -4.23 -15.09
CA THR A 152 -9.58 -3.43 -14.06
C THR A 152 -10.56 -4.28 -13.24
N ILE A 153 -11.25 -5.24 -13.86
CA ILE A 153 -12.11 -6.19 -13.13
C ILE A 153 -11.29 -7.10 -12.20
N ILE A 154 -10.12 -7.59 -12.65
CA ILE A 154 -9.24 -8.41 -11.79
C ILE A 154 -8.78 -7.59 -10.58
N PHE A 155 -8.39 -6.33 -10.77
CA PHE A 155 -8.04 -5.45 -9.66
C PHE A 155 -9.21 -5.24 -8.70
N LEU A 156 -10.43 -5.02 -9.19
CA LEU A 156 -11.63 -4.94 -8.36
C LEU A 156 -11.82 -6.18 -7.49
N VAL A 157 -11.69 -7.37 -8.09
CA VAL A 157 -11.80 -8.63 -7.33
C VAL A 157 -10.73 -8.69 -6.23
N LEU A 158 -9.47 -8.36 -6.53
CA LEU A 158 -8.39 -8.40 -5.54
C LEU A 158 -8.58 -7.39 -4.40
N VAL A 159 -9.16 -6.22 -4.69
CA VAL A 159 -9.49 -5.19 -3.70
C VAL A 159 -10.66 -5.63 -2.82
N VAL A 160 -11.71 -6.23 -3.41
CA VAL A 160 -12.85 -6.77 -2.65
C VAL A 160 -12.40 -7.92 -1.74
N LEU A 161 -11.51 -8.80 -2.23
CA LEU A 161 -10.94 -9.88 -1.41
C LEU A 161 -10.12 -9.33 -0.24
N LEU A 162 -9.31 -8.29 -0.46
CA LEU A 162 -8.58 -7.59 0.60
C LEU A 162 -9.54 -6.99 1.63
N ALA A 163 -10.58 -6.29 1.19
CA ALA A 163 -11.57 -5.69 2.07
C ALA A 163 -12.31 -6.75 2.89
N TYR A 164 -12.68 -7.88 2.27
CA TYR A 164 -13.30 -9.00 2.94
C TYR A 164 -12.40 -9.59 4.04
N GLN A 165 -11.10 -9.79 3.77
CA GLN A 165 -10.15 -10.26 4.79
C GLN A 165 -10.00 -9.28 5.93
N THR A 166 -9.89 -7.98 5.61
CA THR A 166 -9.77 -6.92 6.61
C THR A 166 -11.02 -6.87 7.51
N LEU A 167 -12.21 -7.08 6.94
CA LEU A 167 -13.47 -7.14 7.69
C LEU A 167 -13.56 -8.38 8.59
N ILE A 168 -13.12 -9.55 8.13
CA ILE A 168 -13.07 -10.76 8.97
C ILE A 168 -12.12 -10.53 10.14
N LEU A 169 -10.92 -10.02 9.87
CA LEU A 169 -9.93 -9.71 10.89
C LEU A 169 -10.49 -8.69 11.90
N ALA A 170 -11.19 -7.66 11.42
CA ALA A 170 -11.81 -6.66 12.29
C ALA A 170 -12.89 -7.25 13.18
N LYS A 171 -13.77 -8.09 12.63
CA LYS A 171 -14.80 -8.79 13.42
C LYS A 171 -14.17 -9.73 14.45
N ALA A 172 -13.07 -10.38 14.11
CA ALA A 172 -12.33 -11.25 15.02
C ALA A 172 -11.69 -10.46 16.17
N GLU A 173 -10.98 -9.37 15.89
CA GLU A 173 -10.36 -8.51 16.91
C GLU A 173 -11.40 -7.89 17.85
N LEU A 174 -12.56 -7.47 17.31
CA LEU A 174 -13.65 -6.90 18.12
C LEU A 174 -14.33 -7.94 19.04
N ARG A 175 -14.34 -9.22 18.68
CA ARG A 175 -14.96 -10.30 19.47
C ARG A 175 -13.99 -10.97 20.44
N GLY A 176 -12.73 -11.15 20.06
CA GLY A 176 -11.73 -11.93 20.79
C GLY A 176 -10.94 -11.15 21.85
N GLY A 177 -11.17 -9.85 21.97
CA GLY A 177 -10.31 -8.94 22.73
C GLY A 177 -9.04 -8.65 21.93
N GLY A 178 -8.90 -7.40 21.50
CA GLY A 178 -7.87 -6.97 20.54
C GLY A 178 -6.43 -7.32 20.92
N TYR A 179 -5.54 -7.13 19.94
CA TYR A 179 -4.11 -7.39 19.96
C TYR A 179 -3.46 -7.32 21.37
N LYS A 180 -3.34 -8.47 22.05
CA LYS A 180 -2.93 -8.55 23.47
C LYS A 180 -1.47 -8.16 23.73
N HIS A 181 -0.63 -8.14 22.69
CA HIS A 181 0.79 -7.81 22.80
C HIS A 181 1.11 -6.32 22.55
N ALA A 182 0.10 -5.49 22.31
CA ALA A 182 0.22 -4.06 22.07
C ALA A 182 0.55 -3.32 23.38
N LYS A 183 1.80 -2.92 23.59
CA LYS A 183 2.18 -2.00 24.67
C LYS A 183 1.62 -0.58 24.42
N GLY A 184 0.31 -0.39 24.57
CA GLY A 184 -0.34 0.92 24.67
C GLY A 184 -0.18 1.90 23.50
N SER A 185 0.45 1.50 22.39
CA SER A 185 0.67 2.37 21.25
C SER A 185 -0.61 2.59 20.45
N PHE A 186 -0.70 3.77 19.82
CA PHE A 186 -1.85 4.16 19.01
C PHE A 186 -2.08 3.20 17.83
N GLY A 187 -1.01 2.84 17.10
CA GLY A 187 -1.07 1.97 15.92
C GLY A 187 -1.54 0.54 16.25
N ALA A 188 -1.16 0.01 17.40
CA ALA A 188 -1.58 -1.33 17.78
C ALA A 188 -3.06 -1.36 18.23
N LYS A 189 -3.53 -0.34 18.96
CA LYS A 189 -4.93 -0.21 19.41
C LYS A 189 -5.90 0.14 18.28
N PHE A 190 -5.54 1.11 17.43
CA PHE A 190 -6.43 1.63 16.38
C PHE A 190 -6.12 1.08 14.99
N GLY A 191 -5.07 0.27 14.83
CA GLY A 191 -4.61 -0.16 13.52
C GLY A 191 -5.66 -0.93 12.71
N ILE A 192 -6.57 -1.64 13.36
CA ILE A 192 -7.67 -2.31 12.65
C ILE A 192 -8.65 -1.34 12.01
N TYR A 193 -8.96 -0.22 12.67
CA TYR A 193 -9.78 0.85 12.10
C TYR A 193 -9.04 1.54 10.95
N VAL A 194 -7.75 1.78 11.11
CA VAL A 194 -6.89 2.32 10.04
C VAL A 194 -6.91 1.41 8.81
N LEU A 195 -6.77 0.09 9.00
CA LEU A 195 -6.82 -0.87 7.89
C LEU A 195 -8.18 -0.93 7.21
N LEU A 196 -9.28 -0.82 7.97
CA LEU A 196 -10.63 -0.73 7.38
C LEU A 196 -10.79 0.53 6.54
N VAL A 197 -10.28 1.67 7.00
CA VAL A 197 -10.29 2.92 6.23
C VAL A 197 -9.47 2.77 4.96
N ILE A 198 -8.25 2.20 5.03
CA ILE A 198 -7.42 1.93 3.85
C ILE A 198 -8.16 1.03 2.86
N ALA A 199 -8.75 -0.08 3.33
CA ALA A 199 -9.51 -0.99 2.48
C ALA A 199 -10.69 -0.28 1.79
N LEU A 200 -11.42 0.56 2.53
CA LEU A 200 -12.52 1.34 1.97
C LEU A 200 -12.05 2.32 0.89
N LEU A 201 -10.95 3.03 1.14
CA LEU A 201 -10.35 3.96 0.18
C LEU A 201 -9.94 3.25 -1.13
N LEU A 202 -9.32 2.07 -1.02
CA LEU A 202 -8.94 1.26 -2.18
C LEU A 202 -10.17 0.76 -2.95
N VAL A 203 -11.23 0.35 -2.25
CA VAL A 203 -12.51 -0.06 -2.89
C VAL A 203 -13.13 1.10 -3.66
N VAL A 204 -13.22 2.29 -3.05
CA VAL A 204 -13.81 3.48 -3.70
C VAL A 204 -13.05 3.82 -4.99
N ARG A 205 -11.72 3.81 -4.94
CA ARG A 205 -10.87 4.04 -6.12
C ARG A 205 -11.14 3.04 -7.23
N GLU A 206 -11.23 1.76 -6.88
CA GLU A 206 -11.37 0.70 -7.88
C GLU A 206 -12.78 0.64 -8.48
N VAL A 207 -13.81 0.89 -7.67
CA VAL A 207 -15.19 1.01 -8.15
C VAL A 207 -15.30 2.17 -9.14
N PHE A 208 -14.67 3.31 -8.88
CA PHE A 208 -14.61 4.41 -9.83
C PHE A 208 -13.88 4.03 -11.12
N ALA A 209 -12.74 3.33 -11.03
CA ALA A 209 -12.00 2.86 -12.20
C ALA A 209 -12.84 1.93 -13.09
N VAL A 210 -13.55 0.97 -12.49
CA VAL A 210 -14.46 0.07 -13.22
C VAL A 210 -15.64 0.84 -13.83
N ALA A 211 -16.25 1.75 -13.07
CA ALA A 211 -17.40 2.53 -13.54
C ALA A 211 -17.06 3.43 -14.73
N THR A 212 -15.80 3.90 -14.80
CA THR A 212 -15.32 4.80 -15.86
C THR A 212 -14.54 4.09 -16.97
N THR A 213 -14.40 2.77 -16.92
CA THR A 213 -13.61 2.01 -17.91
C THR A 213 -14.15 2.16 -19.34
N ASN A 214 -15.47 2.34 -19.50
CA ASN A 214 -16.10 2.53 -20.80
C ASN A 214 -16.11 4.00 -21.28
N ASP A 215 -15.72 4.95 -20.42
CA ASP A 215 -15.71 6.39 -20.72
C ASP A 215 -14.42 7.04 -20.20
N LEU A 216 -13.36 6.94 -21.03
CA LEU A 216 -12.07 7.56 -20.73
C LEU A 216 -12.17 9.08 -20.58
N ALA A 217 -13.10 9.73 -21.29
CA ALA A 217 -13.27 11.18 -21.17
C ALA A 217 -13.76 11.54 -19.77
N THR A 218 -14.65 10.73 -19.18
CA THR A 218 -15.07 10.91 -17.80
C THR A 218 -14.01 10.46 -16.79
N ALA A 219 -13.25 9.40 -17.06
CA ALA A 219 -12.13 8.96 -16.23
C ALA A 219 -11.04 10.04 -16.08
N ASN A 220 -10.79 10.80 -17.15
CA ASN A 220 -9.73 11.81 -17.20
C ASN A 220 -10.17 13.21 -16.75
N LYS A 221 -11.46 13.44 -16.49
CA LYS A 221 -11.94 14.71 -15.93
C LYS A 221 -11.32 14.96 -14.56
N GLU A 222 -10.59 16.06 -14.44
CA GLU A 222 -9.84 16.44 -13.23
C GLU A 222 -10.72 16.42 -11.96
N HIS A 223 -11.94 16.95 -12.05
CA HIS A 223 -12.84 17.06 -10.90
C HIS A 223 -13.29 15.71 -10.31
N PHE A 224 -13.33 14.64 -11.10
CA PHE A 224 -13.60 13.29 -10.60
C PHE A 224 -12.32 12.54 -10.27
N TRP A 225 -11.27 12.78 -11.06
CA TRP A 225 -10.04 12.05 -10.93
C TRP A 225 -9.32 12.34 -9.59
N TYR A 226 -9.24 13.61 -9.16
CA TYR A 226 -8.56 13.93 -7.90
C TYR A 226 -9.26 13.33 -6.67
N PRO A 227 -10.59 13.46 -6.47
CA PRO A 227 -11.25 12.94 -5.28
C PRO A 227 -11.38 11.42 -5.24
N PHE A 228 -11.55 10.75 -6.39
CA PHE A 228 -11.82 9.32 -6.44
C PHE A 228 -10.60 8.46 -6.77
N VAL A 229 -9.57 9.00 -7.40
CA VAL A 229 -8.35 8.26 -7.74
C VAL A 229 -7.18 8.71 -6.88
N ALA A 230 -6.77 9.97 -7.00
CA ALA A 230 -5.55 10.46 -6.34
C ALA A 230 -5.69 10.53 -4.81
N LEU A 231 -6.81 11.09 -4.31
CA LEU A 231 -7.03 11.31 -2.89
C LEU A 231 -7.04 10.00 -2.08
N PRO A 232 -7.76 8.93 -2.47
CA PRO A 232 -7.76 7.68 -1.73
C PRO A 232 -6.37 7.05 -1.63
N GLU A 233 -5.56 7.18 -2.67
CA GLU A 233 -4.22 6.61 -2.72
C GLU A 233 -3.23 7.40 -1.86
N ILE A 234 -3.30 8.74 -1.87
CA ILE A 234 -2.47 9.57 -0.99
C ILE A 234 -2.88 9.36 0.48
N LEU A 235 -4.18 9.32 0.78
CA LEU A 235 -4.67 9.05 2.13
C LEU A 235 -4.24 7.66 2.61
N ALA A 236 -4.31 6.63 1.76
CA ALA A 236 -3.84 5.30 2.11
C ALA A 236 -2.35 5.30 2.48
N VAL A 237 -1.50 6.05 1.77
CA VAL A 237 -0.07 6.19 2.09
C VAL A 237 0.18 6.95 3.38
N MET A 238 -0.54 8.03 3.61
CA MET A 238 -0.47 8.76 4.88
C MET A 238 -0.82 7.82 6.04
N LEU A 239 -1.84 6.98 5.87
CA LEU A 239 -2.25 5.99 6.87
C LEU A 239 -1.21 4.87 7.05
N TYR A 240 -0.52 4.42 5.99
CA TYR A 240 0.61 3.49 6.13
C TYR A 240 1.79 4.05 6.91
N SER A 241 1.91 5.38 6.95
CA SER A 241 2.99 6.06 7.67
C SER A 241 2.74 6.12 9.18
N ILE A 242 1.57 5.66 9.66
CA ILE A 242 1.26 5.61 11.09
C ILE A 242 2.23 4.61 11.77
N PRO A 243 3.02 5.06 12.75
CA PRO A 243 3.96 4.19 13.44
C PRO A 243 3.21 3.08 14.18
N ASP A 244 3.81 1.89 14.18
CA ASP A 244 3.28 0.70 14.87
C ASP A 244 1.97 0.14 14.29
N LEU A 245 1.64 0.50 13.04
CA LEU A 245 0.59 -0.15 12.27
C LEU A 245 1.02 -1.56 11.80
N VAL A 246 2.31 -1.73 11.53
CA VAL A 246 2.93 -2.98 11.10
C VAL A 246 3.61 -3.66 12.28
N PRO A 247 3.29 -4.93 12.59
CA PRO A 247 3.99 -5.67 13.63
C PRO A 247 5.47 -5.81 13.30
N MET A 248 6.35 -5.65 14.29
CA MET A 248 7.78 -5.83 14.07
C MET A 248 8.06 -7.27 13.64
N ARG A 249 8.97 -7.47 12.67
CA ARG A 249 9.31 -8.84 12.20
C ARG A 249 9.87 -9.75 13.29
N SER A 250 10.38 -9.20 14.39
CA SER A 250 10.78 -9.95 15.58
C SER A 250 9.61 -10.64 16.28
N GLU A 251 8.38 -10.16 16.09
CA GLU A 251 7.15 -10.72 16.65
C GLU A 251 6.53 -11.79 15.74
N LEU A 252 6.96 -11.88 14.47
CA LEU A 252 6.45 -12.89 13.53
C LEU A 252 7.14 -14.24 13.75
N PRO A 253 6.40 -15.36 13.78
CA PRO A 253 6.98 -16.68 13.96
C PRO A 253 7.93 -17.04 12.81
N LYS A 254 9.20 -17.30 13.13
CA LYS A 254 10.30 -17.62 12.18
C LYS A 254 10.05 -18.85 11.29
N SER A 255 9.08 -19.71 11.61
CA SER A 255 8.92 -21.04 11.03
C SER A 255 8.09 -21.12 9.74
N ARG A 256 7.54 -20.02 9.19
CA ARG A 256 6.62 -20.08 8.03
C ARG A 256 7.02 -19.26 6.79
N PHE A 257 8.28 -18.82 6.68
CA PHE A 257 8.74 -17.98 5.56
C PHE A 257 9.46 -18.72 4.42
N CYS A 258 9.35 -20.06 4.33
CA CYS A 258 9.81 -20.83 3.15
C CYS A 258 8.66 -21.04 2.14
#